data_AF-W8QPJ8-F1
#
_entry.id   AF-W8QPJ8-F1
#
_cell.length_a   1.000
_cell.length_b   1.000
_cell.length_c   1.000
_cell.angle_alpha   90.00
_cell.angle_beta   90.00
_cell.angle_gamma   90.00
#
_symmetry.space_group_name_H-M   'P 1'
#
loop_
_entity.id
_entity.type
_entity.pdbx_description
1 polymer ?
#
loop_
_entity_poly.entity_id
_entity_poly.type
_entity_poly.pdbx_seq_one_letter_code
_entity_poly.pdbx_strand_id
1 'polypeptide(L)'
;GPQGHGAERILAVPVRTDAQGRLVSHVVSAATAPAGVRTRRAAPAQIPGLSEGSEEDPGGRLFYNVTVFGRDLHLRLRPNARLVAPGATVEWQGESGATRVEPLLGTCLYVGDVAGLAESSSVALSNCDGL
;
A
#
# COMPACT_ATOMS: atom_id res chain seq x y z
N GLY A 1 -5.67 -22.20 30.06
CA GLY A 1 -5.11 -21.85 28.74
C GLY A 1 -4.38 -20.54 28.86
N PRO A 2 -3.27 -20.31 28.14
CA PRO A 2 -2.53 -19.07 28.30
C PRO A 2 -3.39 -17.92 27.78
N GLN A 3 -3.48 -16.87 28.58
CA GLN A 3 -4.26 -15.68 28.28
C GLN A 3 -3.56 -14.96 27.14
N GLY A 4 -4.21 -14.93 25.97
CA GLY A 4 -3.72 -14.17 24.83
C GLY A 4 -3.52 -12.73 25.25
N HIS A 5 -2.28 -12.26 25.21
CA HIS A 5 -1.98 -10.85 25.42
C HIS A 5 -2.81 -10.07 24.40
N GLY A 6 -3.73 -9.24 24.88
CA GLY A 6 -4.52 -8.37 24.02
C GLY A 6 -3.57 -7.56 23.17
N ALA A 7 -3.71 -7.65 21.84
CA ALA A 7 -2.89 -6.87 20.94
C ALA A 7 -3.06 -5.39 21.29
N GLU A 8 -1.96 -4.73 21.67
CA GLU A 8 -1.95 -3.28 21.86
C GLU A 8 -2.22 -2.64 20.51
N ARG A 9 -3.31 -1.88 20.42
CA ARG A 9 -3.72 -1.21 19.18
C ARG A 9 -3.33 0.26 19.27
N ILE A 10 -2.60 0.72 18.27
CA ILE A 10 -2.16 2.10 18.17
C ILE A 10 -2.86 2.69 16.96
N LEU A 11 -3.54 3.83 17.16
CA LEU A 11 -4.14 4.56 16.05
C LEU A 11 -3.03 5.30 15.30
N ALA A 12 -2.96 5.04 14.00
CA ALA A 12 -2.11 5.75 13.06
C ALA A 12 -3.01 6.46 12.05
N VAL A 13 -2.78 7.75 11.82
CA VAL A 13 -3.54 8.52 10.82
C VAL A 13 -2.58 8.92 9.70
N PRO A 14 -2.64 8.26 8.54
CA PRO A 14 -1.78 8.57 7.40
C PRO A 14 -2.34 9.74 6.57
N VAL A 15 -1.45 10.58 6.07
CA VAL A 15 -1.78 11.71 5.19
C VAL A 15 -0.74 11.77 4.07
N ARG A 16 -1.18 11.88 2.81
CA ARG A 16 -0.27 11.96 1.67
C ARG A 16 0.35 13.35 1.58
N THR A 17 1.67 13.39 1.44
CA THR A 17 2.46 14.61 1.38
C THR A 17 3.38 14.64 0.17
N ASP A 18 4.02 15.78 -0.08
CA ASP A 18 5.16 15.91 -0.97
C ASP A 18 6.48 15.60 -0.22
N ALA A 19 7.60 15.67 -0.93
CA ALA A 19 8.93 15.43 -0.35
C ALA A 19 9.32 16.43 0.76
N GLN A 20 8.62 17.57 0.87
CA GLN A 20 8.83 18.59 1.90
C GLN A 20 7.85 18.46 3.08
N GLY A 21 6.94 17.49 3.05
CA GLY A 21 5.94 17.29 4.12
C GLY A 21 4.70 18.16 3.99
N ARG A 22 4.50 18.84 2.86
CA ARG A 22 3.28 19.61 2.62
C ARG A 22 2.17 18.66 2.20
N LEU A 23 0.95 18.94 2.69
CA LEU A 23 -0.24 18.16 2.38
C LEU A 23 -0.49 18.14 0.86
N VAL A 24 -0.61 16.93 0.32
CA VAL A 24 -1.06 16.69 -1.06
C VAL A 24 -2.50 16.16 -1.05
N SER A 25 -2.79 15.17 -0.20
CA SER A 25 -4.14 14.59 -0.11
C SER A 25 -4.38 13.87 1.23
N HIS A 26 -5.64 13.89 1.67
CA HIS A 26 -6.11 13.01 2.74
C HIS A 26 -6.49 11.61 2.24
N VAL A 27 -6.52 11.42 0.92
CA VAL A 27 -6.80 10.11 0.30
C VAL A 27 -5.50 9.31 0.23
N VAL A 28 -5.50 8.18 0.95
CA VAL A 28 -4.39 7.22 1.08
C VAL A 28 -4.74 5.90 0.38
N SER A 29 -5.27 5.96 -0.85
CA SER A 29 -5.76 4.77 -1.55
C SER A 29 -4.64 3.95 -2.22
N ALA A 30 -4.88 2.65 -2.37
CA ALA A 30 -4.18 1.81 -3.32
C ALA A 30 -4.42 2.32 -4.74
N ALA A 31 -3.39 2.91 -5.35
CA ALA A 31 -3.36 3.00 -6.80
C ALA A 31 -3.27 1.57 -7.35
N THR A 32 -4.42 0.96 -7.63
CA THR A 32 -4.48 -0.30 -8.34
C THR A 32 -4.10 -0.01 -9.79
N ALA A 33 -2.79 0.02 -10.08
CA ALA A 33 -2.34 -0.08 -11.46
C ALA A 33 -2.75 -1.47 -11.97
N PRO A 34 -3.55 -1.58 -13.05
CA PRO A 34 -3.80 -2.88 -13.64
C PRO A 34 -2.48 -3.33 -14.28
N ALA A 35 -1.79 -4.26 -13.62
CA ALA A 35 -0.72 -5.01 -14.25
C ALA A 35 -1.34 -5.75 -15.43
N GLY A 36 -0.85 -5.46 -16.64
CA GLY A 36 -1.29 -6.07 -17.89
C GLY A 36 -1.18 -7.59 -17.85
N VAL A 37 -2.25 -8.24 -17.40
CA VAL A 37 -2.51 -9.65 -17.66
C VAL A 37 -3.18 -9.69 -19.01
N ARG A 38 -2.48 -10.22 -20.01
CA ARG A 38 -3.08 -10.59 -21.30
C ARG A 38 -3.99 -11.81 -21.09
N THR A 39 -5.16 -11.62 -20.48
CA THR A 39 -6.27 -12.58 -20.58
C THR A 39 -6.96 -12.34 -21.91
N ARG A 40 -6.79 -13.28 -22.84
CA ARG A 40 -7.64 -13.33 -24.04
C ARG A 40 -9.09 -13.53 -23.58
N ARG A 41 -9.97 -12.63 -24.05
CA ARG A 41 -11.45 -12.63 -24.01
C ARG A 41 -12.10 -11.98 -22.79
N ALA A 42 -12.29 -10.67 -22.85
CA ALA A 42 -13.61 -10.01 -22.97
C ALA A 42 -13.38 -8.48 -23.08
N ALA A 43 -14.30 -7.80 -23.77
CA ALA A 43 -14.15 -6.42 -24.26
C ALA A 43 -13.72 -5.38 -23.19
N PRO A 44 -12.86 -4.39 -23.54
CA PRO A 44 -12.50 -3.32 -22.63
C PRO A 44 -13.61 -2.27 -22.58
N ALA A 45 -14.34 -2.21 -21.48
CA ALA A 45 -15.02 -0.99 -21.08
C ALA A 45 -13.94 -0.01 -20.61
N GLN A 46 -13.46 0.80 -21.55
CA GLN A 46 -12.62 1.94 -21.25
C GLN A 46 -13.45 2.86 -20.34
N ILE A 47 -13.03 3.04 -19.10
CA ILE A 47 -13.47 4.16 -18.27
C ILE A 47 -12.36 5.21 -18.42
N PRO A 48 -12.53 6.23 -19.26
CA PRO A 48 -11.60 7.33 -19.35
C PRO A 48 -11.74 8.16 -18.07
N GLY A 49 -10.66 8.36 -17.32
CA GLY A 49 -10.63 9.49 -16.38
C GLY A 49 -9.99 9.32 -15.01
N LEU A 50 -9.23 8.26 -14.70
CA LEU A 50 -8.57 8.17 -13.38
C LEU A 50 -7.05 7.93 -13.45
N SER A 51 -6.46 8.11 -14.62
CA SER A 51 -5.00 8.16 -14.80
C SER A 51 -4.45 9.59 -14.69
N GLU A 52 -4.92 10.40 -13.74
CA GLU A 52 -4.28 11.67 -13.39
C GLU A 52 -4.61 11.98 -11.93
N GLY A 53 -3.61 12.11 -11.05
CA GLY A 53 -3.90 12.58 -9.69
C GLY A 53 -2.87 12.27 -8.60
N SER A 54 -1.82 11.52 -8.89
CA SER A 54 -0.68 11.48 -7.98
C SER A 54 0.44 12.25 -8.63
N GLU A 55 0.70 13.46 -8.12
CA GLU A 55 1.99 14.14 -8.27
C GLU A 55 3.07 13.16 -7.79
N GLU A 56 3.54 12.33 -8.71
CA GLU A 56 4.67 11.44 -8.52
C GLU A 56 5.92 12.32 -8.68
N ASP A 57 6.75 12.35 -7.64
CA ASP A 57 8.15 12.74 -7.80
C ASP A 57 8.71 11.99 -9.01
N PRO A 58 9.51 12.61 -9.90
CA PRO A 58 10.06 11.97 -11.11
C PRO A 58 10.76 10.61 -10.89
N GLY A 59 11.04 10.23 -9.63
CA GLY A 59 11.54 8.91 -9.24
C GLY A 59 10.50 7.87 -8.78
N GLY A 60 9.18 8.10 -8.94
CA GLY A 60 8.13 7.18 -8.50
C GLY A 60 8.06 7.00 -6.98
N ARG A 61 8.46 8.03 -6.23
CA ARG A 61 8.49 8.02 -4.76
C ARG A 61 7.18 8.57 -4.20
N LEU A 62 6.72 7.96 -3.12
CA LEU A 62 5.53 8.38 -2.36
C LEU A 62 5.95 8.88 -0.99
N PHE A 63 5.27 9.91 -0.51
CA PHE A 63 5.51 10.48 0.80
C PHE A 63 4.22 10.50 1.62
N TYR A 64 4.33 10.09 2.89
CA TYR A 64 3.22 10.10 3.83
C TYR A 64 3.69 10.65 5.17
N ASN A 65 2.86 11.47 5.81
CA ASN A 65 2.99 11.70 7.24
C ASN A 65 2.08 10.72 7.97
N VAL A 66 2.64 10.01 8.94
CA VAL A 66 1.88 9.13 9.82
C VAL A 66 2.09 9.60 11.25
N THR A 67 1.00 9.95 11.93
CA THR A 67 1.05 10.31 13.34
C THR A 67 0.84 9.05 14.19
N VAL A 68 1.84 8.69 14.98
CA VAL A 68 1.80 7.55 15.91
C VAL A 68 2.26 8.03 17.28
N PHE A 69 1.49 7.77 18.34
CA PHE A 69 1.77 8.25 19.70
C PHE A 69 2.01 9.78 19.80
N GLY A 70 1.35 10.56 18.95
CA GLY A 70 1.52 12.02 18.89
C GLY A 70 2.84 12.48 18.26
N ARG A 71 3.56 11.60 17.56
CA ARG A 71 4.76 11.95 16.79
C ARG A 71 4.48 11.77 15.31
N ASP A 72 4.79 12.80 14.53
CA ASP A 72 4.68 12.74 13.07
C ASP A 72 5.92 12.10 12.46
N LEU A 73 5.70 11.05 11.69
CA LEU A 73 6.72 10.33 10.95
C LEU A 73 6.53 10.60 9.47
N HIS A 74 7.48 11.33 8.89
CA HIS A 74 7.51 11.58 7.45
C HIS A 74 8.16 10.39 6.75
N LEU A 75 7.34 9.57 6.10
CA LEU A 75 7.74 8.36 5.39
C LEU A 75 8.12 8.70 3.97
N ARG A 76 9.26 8.16 3.52
CA ARG A 76 9.70 8.20 2.12
C ARG A 76 9.69 6.79 1.56
N LEU A 77 8.80 6.54 0.61
CA LEU A 77 8.46 5.19 0.15
C LEU A 77 8.73 5.03 -1.34
N ARG A 78 9.03 3.80 -1.73
CA ARG A 78 9.11 3.34 -3.12
C ARG A 78 8.32 2.04 -3.30
N PRO A 79 7.73 1.79 -4.49
CA PRO A 79 7.08 0.53 -4.79
C PRO A 79 8.03 -0.66 -4.60
N ASN A 80 7.50 -1.76 -4.08
CA ASN A 80 8.26 -3.01 -3.92
C ASN A 80 7.66 -4.15 -4.74
N ALA A 81 8.12 -4.26 -5.98
CA ALA A 81 7.72 -5.34 -6.89
C ALA A 81 8.38 -6.71 -6.59
N ARG A 82 9.23 -6.82 -5.57
CA ARG A 82 9.98 -8.05 -5.24
C ARG A 82 9.39 -8.84 -4.08
N LEU A 83 8.46 -8.25 -3.32
CA LEU A 83 7.81 -8.93 -2.19
C LEU A 83 6.87 -10.05 -2.62
N VAL A 84 6.33 -9.96 -3.84
CA VAL A 84 5.38 -10.93 -4.37
C VAL A 84 6.00 -11.63 -5.57
N ALA A 85 6.09 -12.96 -5.48
CA ALA A 85 6.55 -13.78 -6.60
C ALA A 85 5.53 -13.70 -7.77
N PRO A 86 6.00 -13.68 -9.04
CA PRO A 86 5.11 -13.78 -10.18
C PRO A 86 4.19 -15.01 -10.07
N GLY A 87 2.88 -14.81 -10.18
CA GLY A 87 1.89 -15.88 -10.09
C GLY A 87 1.48 -16.28 -8.68
N ALA A 88 1.89 -15.55 -7.64
CA ALA A 88 1.40 -15.78 -6.28
C ALA A 88 -0.13 -15.59 -6.20
N THR A 89 -0.76 -16.42 -5.37
CA THR A 89 -2.21 -16.43 -5.14
C THR A 89 -2.54 -16.50 -3.65
N VAL A 90 -3.67 -15.93 -3.25
CA VAL A 90 -4.26 -16.06 -1.91
C VAL A 90 -5.45 -17.00 -1.97
N GLU A 91 -5.48 -17.99 -1.08
CA GLU A 91 -6.62 -18.87 -0.87
C GLU A 91 -7.33 -18.46 0.43
N TRP A 92 -8.63 -18.13 0.34
CA TRP A 92 -9.45 -17.87 1.51
C TRP A 92 -10.39 -19.03 1.75
N GLN A 93 -10.41 -19.54 2.98
CA GLN A 93 -11.32 -20.58 3.44
C GLN A 93 -12.44 -19.94 4.25
N GLY A 94 -13.66 -20.00 3.73
CA GLY A 94 -14.86 -19.54 4.42
C GLY A 94 -15.38 -20.59 5.41
N GLU A 95 -16.11 -20.14 6.42
CA GLU A 95 -16.67 -20.99 7.48
C GLU A 95 -17.69 -22.02 6.94
N SER A 96 -18.26 -21.78 5.76
CA SER A 96 -19.15 -22.73 5.05
C SER A 96 -18.40 -23.82 4.26
N GLY A 97 -17.07 -23.85 4.32
CA GLY A 97 -16.22 -24.74 3.51
C GLY A 97 -15.99 -24.25 2.07
N ALA A 98 -16.53 -23.08 1.69
CA ALA A 98 -16.24 -22.47 0.40
C ALA A 98 -14.81 -21.92 0.35
N THR A 99 -14.09 -22.24 -0.72
CA THR A 99 -12.71 -21.77 -0.95
C THR A 99 -12.69 -20.81 -2.14
N ARG A 100 -12.04 -19.66 -1.99
CA ARG A 100 -11.84 -18.66 -3.06
C ARG A 100 -10.35 -18.40 -3.25
N VAL A 101 -9.88 -18.48 -4.49
CA VAL A 101 -8.47 -18.25 -4.84
C VAL A 101 -8.37 -17.02 -5.73
N GLU A 102 -7.50 -16.09 -5.37
CA GLU A 102 -7.30 -14.84 -6.10
C GLU A 102 -5.81 -14.55 -6.30
N PRO A 103 -5.42 -13.88 -7.41
CA PRO A 103 -4.04 -13.42 -7.59
C PRO A 103 -3.63 -12.44 -6.49
N LEU A 104 -2.43 -12.61 -5.94
CA LEU A 104 -1.84 -11.64 -5.03
C LEU A 104 -1.23 -10.50 -5.85
N LEU A 105 -1.83 -9.31 -5.78
CA LEU A 105 -1.34 -8.13 -6.50
C LEU A 105 -0.21 -7.48 -5.69
N GLY A 106 1.00 -7.44 -6.26
CA GLY A 106 2.18 -6.80 -5.63
C GLY A 106 2.26 -5.27 -5.82
N THR A 107 1.22 -4.63 -6.36
CA THR A 107 1.22 -3.20 -6.72
C THR A 107 0.89 -2.25 -5.56
N CYS A 108 0.51 -2.80 -4.41
CA CYS A 108 0.09 -2.06 -3.21
C CYS A 108 1.08 -2.18 -2.05
N LEU A 109 2.30 -2.67 -2.32
CA LEU A 109 3.35 -2.88 -1.33
C LEU A 109 4.51 -1.90 -1.55
N TYR A 110 4.94 -1.25 -0.47
CA TYR A 110 5.96 -0.22 -0.49
C TYR A 110 6.99 -0.44 0.62
N VAL A 111 8.22 -0.02 0.35
CA VAL A 111 9.30 -0.02 1.34
C VAL A 111 10.02 1.32 1.33
N GLY A 112 10.69 1.63 2.44
CA GLY A 112 11.45 2.87 2.54
C GLY A 112 11.95 3.14 3.96
N ASP A 113 11.97 4.41 4.31
CA ASP A 113 12.56 4.93 5.54
C ASP A 113 11.80 6.16 6.05
N VAL A 114 12.11 6.56 7.28
CA VAL A 114 11.67 7.84 7.85
C VAL A 114 12.67 8.92 7.42
N ALA A 115 12.18 10.02 6.86
CA ALA A 115 13.00 11.15 6.44
C ALA A 115 13.83 11.69 7.62
N GLY A 116 15.13 11.88 7.38
CA GLY A 116 16.10 12.27 8.41
C GLY A 116 16.63 11.12 9.27
N LEU A 117 16.11 9.90 9.13
CA LEU A 117 16.53 8.71 9.90
C LEU A 117 16.80 7.49 8.99
N ALA A 118 17.27 7.72 7.76
CA ALA A 118 17.40 6.67 6.74
C ALA A 118 18.32 5.51 7.15
N GLU A 119 19.39 5.79 7.92
CA GLU A 119 20.37 4.77 8.35
C GLU A 119 19.87 3.90 9.51
N SER A 120 18.86 4.37 10.25
CA SER A 120 18.38 3.73 11.48
C SER A 120 16.90 3.39 11.44
N SER A 121 16.24 3.51 10.28
CA SER A 121 14.82 3.22 10.12
C SER A 121 14.55 2.42 8.85
N SER A 122 13.63 1.46 8.95
CA SER A 122 13.12 0.69 7.82
C SER A 122 11.60 0.64 7.92
N VAL A 123 10.93 0.95 6.83
CA VAL A 123 9.47 1.00 6.77
C VAL A 123 8.98 0.02 5.70
N ALA A 124 7.95 -0.74 6.04
CA ALA A 124 7.17 -1.54 5.12
C ALA A 124 5.70 -1.10 5.24
N LEU A 125 5.08 -0.80 4.10
CA LEU A 125 3.70 -0.32 4.04
C LEU A 125 2.92 -1.16 3.01
N SER A 126 1.72 -1.60 3.39
CA SER A 126 0.75 -2.21 2.49
C SER A 126 -0.52 -1.38 2.54
N ASN A 127 -1.05 -1.01 1.38
CA ASN A 127 -2.37 -0.39 1.28
C ASN A 127 -3.36 -1.27 0.50
N CYS A 128 -3.06 -2.56 0.35
CA CYS A 128 -3.84 -3.49 -0.47
C CYS A 128 -5.33 -3.56 -0.11
N ASP A 129 -5.65 -3.38 1.17
CA ASP A 129 -7.02 -3.36 1.71
C ASP A 129 -7.41 -1.98 2.27
N GLY A 130 -6.76 -0.93 1.77
CA GLY A 130 -6.81 0.43 2.34
C GLY A 130 -5.71 0.68 3.36
N LEU A 131 -5.62 1.92 3.83
CA LEU A 131 -4.66 2.37 4.84
C LEU A 131 -5.39 3.10 5.97
#